data_AF-A0A2E1GVK7-F1
#
_entry.id   AF-A0A2E1GVK7-F1
#
_cell.length_a   1.000
_cell.length_b   1.000
_cell.length_c   1.000
_cell.angle_alpha   90.00
_cell.angle_beta   90.00
_cell.angle_gamma   90.00
#
_symmetry.space_group_name_H-M   'P 1'
#
loop_
_entity.id
_entity.type
_entity.pdbx_description
1 polymer ?
#
loop_
_entity_poly.entity_id
_entity_poly.type
_entity_poly.pdbx_seq_one_letter_code
_entity_poly.pdbx_strand_id
1 'polypeptide(L)'
;MDRSFCIAPMMARTDRHFRYLVRQLTRKAVLFTEMIHTNSILFGNRNRLDDYFEIENPIVLQLGGNDPDSLSKVCKMAEHYNYDEINLNLGCPSPKVKSGNFGAALMDHSETVQKCLIAMQENSTKNISVKIRLGINDND
;
A
#
# COMPACT_ATOMS: atom_id res chain seq x y z
N MET A 1 -10.76 12.23 4.92
CA MET A 1 -9.33 12.41 5.25
C MET A 1 -8.77 13.53 4.38
N ASP A 2 -8.15 14.55 4.99
CA ASP A 2 -7.42 15.60 4.27
C ASP A 2 -6.09 15.05 3.75
N ARG A 3 -5.79 15.23 2.46
CA ARG A 3 -4.57 14.71 1.79
C ARG A 3 -3.59 15.81 1.38
N SER A 4 -3.81 17.05 1.80
CA SER A 4 -2.91 18.16 1.51
C SER A 4 -1.47 17.92 1.97
N PHE A 5 -1.28 17.09 3.01
CA PHE A 5 0.03 16.70 3.51
C PHE A 5 0.10 15.20 3.85
N CYS A 6 0.95 14.48 3.13
CA CYS A 6 1.18 13.05 3.33
C CYS A 6 2.66 12.75 3.51
N ILE A 7 3.00 11.79 4.37
CA ILE A 7 4.35 11.20 4.41
C ILE A 7 4.38 9.99 3.49
N ALA A 8 5.32 9.97 2.55
CA ALA A 8 5.40 8.94 1.53
C ALA A 8 5.73 7.55 2.12
N PRO A 9 5.22 6.46 1.53
CA PRO A 9 5.65 5.10 1.85
C PRO A 9 7.10 4.90 1.45
N MET A 10 7.97 4.55 2.41
CA MET A 10 9.41 4.41 2.20
C MET A 10 9.92 3.13 2.85
N MET A 11 10.38 2.19 2.03
CA MET A 11 10.98 0.94 2.49
C MET A 11 12.15 1.19 3.47
N ALA A 12 12.20 0.41 4.54
CA ALA A 12 13.12 0.50 5.66
C ALA A 12 13.18 1.89 6.32
N ARG A 13 12.11 2.69 6.22
CA ARG A 13 12.02 4.02 6.82
C ARG A 13 10.67 4.24 7.51
N THR A 14 9.55 4.07 6.81
CA THR A 14 8.22 4.29 7.38
C THR A 14 7.70 3.06 8.12
N ASP A 15 8.53 2.46 8.97
CA ASP A 15 8.07 1.46 9.94
C ASP A 15 7.21 2.12 11.03
N ARG A 16 6.62 1.30 11.92
CA ARG A 16 5.77 1.82 13.00
C ARG A 16 6.50 2.78 13.95
N HIS A 17 7.80 2.63 14.14
CA HIS A 17 8.57 3.46 15.07
C HIS A 17 8.79 4.85 14.49
N PHE A 18 9.13 4.94 13.20
CA PHE A 18 9.21 6.21 12.50
C PHE A 18 7.84 6.89 12.41
N ARG A 19 6.79 6.15 12.07
CA ARG A 19 5.43 6.71 11.99
C ARG A 19 4.95 7.21 13.35
N TYR A 20 5.26 6.50 14.43
CA TYR A 20 5.02 6.97 15.80
C TYR A 20 5.74 8.29 16.09
N LEU A 21 7.03 8.41 15.72
CA LEU A 21 7.79 9.65 15.87
C LEU A 21 7.15 10.80 15.08
N VAL A 22 6.77 10.57 13.82
CA VAL A 22 6.08 11.59 13.01
C VAL A 22 4.79 12.04 13.68
N ARG A 23 4.03 11.12 14.27
CA ARG A 23 2.79 11.44 14.98
C ARG A 23 3.01 12.30 16.24
N GLN A 24 4.20 12.27 16.84
CA GLN A 24 4.58 13.22 17.91
C GLN A 24 4.80 14.64 17.36
N LEU A 25 5.23 14.77 16.11
CA LEU A 25 5.53 16.05 15.48
C LEU A 25 4.29 16.69 14.84
N THR A 26 3.36 15.88 14.33
CA THR A 26 2.16 16.40 13.66
C THR A 26 0.99 15.44 13.74
N ARG A 27 -0.20 16.01 13.92
CA ARG A 27 -1.48 15.30 13.78
C ARG A 27 -2.12 15.46 12.40
N LYS A 28 -1.58 16.34 11.55
CA LYS A 28 -2.18 16.71 10.26
C LYS A 28 -1.77 15.78 9.11
N ALA A 29 -0.61 15.12 9.21
CA ALA A 29 -0.11 14.27 8.14
C ALA A 29 -0.90 12.95 8.05
N VAL A 30 -1.20 12.54 6.82
CA VAL A 30 -1.54 11.15 6.49
C VAL A 30 -0.25 10.33 6.43
N LEU A 31 -0.21 9.24 7.18
CA LEU A 31 0.94 8.35 7.20
C LEU A 31 0.71 7.17 6.27
N PHE A 32 1.77 6.70 5.62
CA PHE A 32 1.74 5.46 4.85
C PHE A 32 2.66 4.44 5.51
N THR A 33 2.26 3.17 5.49
CA THR A 33 3.15 2.06 5.84
C THR A 33 4.30 1.96 4.84
N GLU A 34 5.31 1.15 5.16
CA GLU A 34 6.12 0.55 4.09
C GLU A 34 5.23 -0.23 3.11
N MET A 35 5.71 -0.46 1.89
CA MET A 35 5.02 -1.33 0.94
C MET A 35 5.11 -2.78 1.42
N ILE A 36 3.96 -3.40 1.67
CA ILE A 36 3.87 -4.80 2.12
C ILE A 36 3.37 -5.66 0.96
N HIS A 37 4.14 -6.68 0.59
CA HIS A 37 3.73 -7.59 -0.47
C HIS A 37 2.61 -8.53 0.00
N THR A 38 1.58 -8.76 -0.81
CA THR A 38 0.42 -9.61 -0.44
C THR A 38 0.84 -11.00 0.03
N ASN A 39 1.78 -11.66 -0.67
CA ASN A 39 2.28 -12.99 -0.25
C ASN A 39 2.92 -12.99 1.14
N SER A 40 3.52 -11.87 1.57
CA SER A 40 4.10 -11.78 2.91
C SER A 40 3.06 -11.68 4.02
N ILE A 41 1.84 -11.27 3.69
CA ILE A 41 0.68 -11.24 4.59
C ILE A 41 0.00 -12.61 4.58
N LEU A 42 -0.21 -13.21 3.40
CA LEU A 42 -0.95 -14.46 3.25
C LEU A 42 -0.18 -15.70 3.68
N PHE A 43 1.13 -15.73 3.42
CA PHE A 43 1.98 -16.91 3.61
C PHE A 43 3.16 -16.66 4.55
N GLY A 44 3.26 -15.45 5.12
CA GLY A 44 4.31 -15.10 6.05
C GLY A 44 4.08 -15.67 7.45
N ASN A 45 5.16 -15.89 8.19
CA ASN A 45 5.12 -16.42 9.56
C ASN A 45 4.72 -15.39 10.62
N ARG A 46 4.53 -14.12 10.24
CA ARG A 46 4.20 -13.02 11.15
C ARG A 46 3.02 -12.25 10.58
N ASN A 47 2.09 -11.87 11.44
CA ASN A 47 1.05 -10.91 11.08
C ASN A 47 1.71 -9.56 10.76
N ARG A 48 1.55 -9.09 9.52
CA ARG A 48 2.07 -7.80 9.07
C ARG A 48 1.03 -6.69 9.17
N LEU A 49 -0.24 -7.06 9.34
CA LEU A 49 -1.34 -6.09 9.36
C LEU A 49 -1.47 -5.39 10.72
N ASP A 50 -0.99 -5.98 11.81
CA ASP A 50 -0.98 -5.38 13.16
C ASP A 50 0.25 -4.50 13.46
N ASP A 51 1.09 -4.21 12.47
CA ASP A 51 2.37 -3.50 12.69
C ASP A 51 2.20 -1.97 12.74
N TYR A 52 1.38 -1.49 13.68
CA TYR A 52 1.14 -0.07 13.99
C TYR A 52 0.77 0.13 15.48
N PHE A 53 0.90 1.37 15.96
CA PHE A 53 0.36 1.86 17.23
C PHE A 53 -0.99 2.56 17.01
N GLU A 54 -1.87 2.53 18.02
CA GLU A 54 -3.23 3.09 17.93
C GLU A 54 -3.28 4.58 17.59
N ILE A 55 -2.22 5.34 17.91
CA ILE A 55 -2.18 6.78 17.68
C ILE A 55 -1.92 7.16 16.21
N GLU A 56 -1.57 6.21 15.34
CA GLU A 56 -1.01 6.50 14.02
C GLU A 56 -2.03 7.06 13.01
N ASN A 57 -3.33 6.99 13.27
CA ASN A 57 -4.35 7.50 12.35
C ASN A 57 -4.25 9.04 12.13
N PRO A 58 -4.50 9.52 10.90
CA PRO A 58 -4.83 8.74 9.72
C PRO A 58 -3.63 7.98 9.12
N ILE A 59 -3.80 6.69 8.84
CA ILE A 59 -2.78 5.78 8.29
C ILE A 59 -3.32 4.94 7.12
N VAL A 60 -2.50 4.83 6.08
CA VAL A 60 -2.76 4.10 4.84
C VAL A 60 -1.87 2.87 4.75
N LEU A 61 -2.48 1.70 4.55
CA LEU A 61 -1.76 0.46 4.24
C LEU A 61 -1.38 0.45 2.76
N GLN A 62 -0.08 0.45 2.44
CA GLN A 62 0.37 0.26 1.06
C GLN A 62 0.67 -1.20 0.76
N LEU A 63 -0.04 -1.77 -0.23
CA LEU A 63 0.15 -3.11 -0.74
C LEU A 63 0.99 -3.14 -2.02
N GLY A 64 1.76 -4.21 -2.18
CA GLY A 64 2.38 -4.60 -3.44
C GLY A 64 1.87 -5.98 -3.89
N GLY A 65 1.48 -6.10 -5.15
CA GLY A 65 1.00 -7.35 -5.74
C GLY A 65 0.38 -7.09 -7.11
N ASN A 66 0.08 -8.17 -7.83
CA ASN A 66 -0.51 -8.15 -9.18
C ASN A 66 -1.62 -9.19 -9.39
N ASP A 67 -1.93 -9.97 -8.35
CA ASP A 67 -2.93 -11.03 -8.38
C ASP A 67 -4.22 -10.53 -7.70
N PRO A 68 -5.35 -10.44 -8.44
CA PRO A 68 -6.63 -9.96 -7.89
C PRO A 68 -7.10 -10.75 -6.68
N ASP A 69 -6.94 -12.08 -6.69
CA ASP A 69 -7.39 -12.95 -5.60
C ASP A 69 -6.60 -12.70 -4.31
N SER A 70 -5.28 -12.59 -4.43
CA SER A 70 -4.41 -12.28 -3.30
C SER A 70 -4.70 -10.90 -2.72
N LEU A 71 -4.90 -9.89 -3.58
CA LEU A 71 -5.25 -8.53 -3.15
C LEU A 71 -6.62 -8.48 -2.48
N SER A 72 -7.63 -9.16 -3.04
CA SER A 72 -8.97 -9.30 -2.46
C SER A 72 -8.91 -9.89 -1.05
N LYS A 73 -8.21 -11.03 -0.88
CA LYS A 73 -8.05 -11.69 0.42
C LYS A 73 -7.39 -10.76 1.45
N VAL A 74 -6.32 -10.07 1.07
CA VAL A 74 -5.62 -9.14 1.97
C VAL A 74 -6.50 -7.93 2.31
N CYS A 75 -7.26 -7.39 1.35
CA CYS A 75 -8.20 -6.30 1.60
C CYS A 75 -9.27 -6.70 2.63
N LYS A 76 -9.86 -7.89 2.46
CA LYS A 76 -10.82 -8.45 3.41
C LYS A 76 -10.22 -8.66 4.80
N MET A 77 -8.97 -9.12 4.89
CA MET A 77 -8.26 -9.21 6.17
C MET A 77 -8.05 -7.83 6.80
N ALA A 78 -7.64 -6.85 6.00
CA ALA A 78 -7.34 -5.48 6.43
C ALA A 78 -8.57 -4.72 6.97
N GLU A 79 -9.81 -5.14 6.64
CA GLU A 79 -11.05 -4.60 7.24
C GLU A 79 -11.03 -4.64 8.77
N HIS A 80 -10.44 -5.68 9.34
CA HIS A 80 -10.38 -5.88 10.79
C HIS A 80 -9.25 -5.10 11.47
N TYR A 81 -8.49 -4.30 10.70
CA TYR A 81 -7.38 -3.50 11.20
C TYR A 81 -7.68 -2.00 11.07
N ASN A 82 -7.00 -1.23 11.92
CA ASN A 82 -7.23 0.20 12.11
C ASN A 82 -6.52 1.06 11.04
N TYR A 83 -6.55 0.61 9.78
CA TYR A 83 -6.16 1.42 8.63
C TYR A 83 -7.36 2.24 8.15
N ASP A 84 -7.13 3.49 7.74
CA ASP A 84 -8.17 4.35 7.17
C ASP A 84 -8.39 4.09 5.68
N GLU A 85 -7.40 3.47 5.03
CA GLU A 85 -7.33 3.31 3.58
C GLU A 85 -6.35 2.21 3.18
N ILE A 86 -6.60 1.61 2.02
CA ILE A 86 -5.69 0.68 1.36
C ILE A 86 -5.21 1.29 0.05
N ASN A 87 -3.90 1.31 -0.17
CA ASN A 87 -3.25 1.85 -1.35
C ASN A 87 -2.51 0.76 -2.12
N LEU A 88 -2.68 0.70 -3.44
CA LEU A 88 -1.90 -0.20 -4.30
C LEU A 88 -0.68 0.54 -4.87
N ASN A 89 0.52 -0.03 -4.67
CA ASN A 89 1.74 0.47 -5.27
C ASN A 89 1.80 0.09 -6.76
N LEU A 90 1.79 1.11 -7.61
CA LEU A 90 1.93 1.01 -9.08
C LEU A 90 3.12 1.84 -9.58
N GLY A 91 4.10 2.13 -8.71
CA GLY A 91 5.14 3.12 -9.01
C GLY A 91 6.56 2.74 -8.58
N CYS A 92 6.78 1.63 -7.86
CA CYS A 92 8.13 1.22 -7.47
C CYS A 92 8.86 0.57 -8.68
N PRO A 93 10.01 1.10 -9.14
CA PRO A 93 10.76 0.55 -10.26
C PRO A 93 11.87 -0.42 -9.84
N SER A 94 11.98 -0.74 -8.54
CA SER A 94 13.11 -1.53 -8.02
C SER A 94 13.21 -2.92 -8.68
N PRO A 95 14.42 -3.50 -8.82
CA PRO A 95 14.60 -4.81 -9.46
C PRO A 95 13.75 -5.93 -8.84
N LYS A 96 13.66 -5.97 -7.50
CA LYS A 96 12.87 -6.97 -6.76
C LYS A 96 11.36 -6.89 -7.06
N VAL A 97 10.88 -5.68 -7.32
CA VAL A 97 9.47 -5.42 -7.67
C VAL A 97 9.22 -5.76 -9.14
N LYS A 98 10.15 -5.42 -10.03
CA LYS A 98 10.11 -5.83 -11.44
C LYS A 98 10.09 -7.35 -11.60
N SER A 99 10.95 -8.09 -10.88
CA SER A 99 10.97 -9.56 -10.93
C SER A 99 9.69 -10.21 -10.40
N GLY A 100 8.93 -9.51 -9.56
CA GLY A 100 7.64 -9.96 -9.06
C GLY A 100 6.45 -9.51 -9.91
N ASN A 101 6.67 -8.79 -11.02
CA ASN A 101 5.64 -8.24 -11.90
C ASN A 101 4.60 -7.36 -11.19
N PHE A 102 5.01 -6.55 -10.21
CA PHE A 102 4.16 -5.55 -9.55
C PHE A 102 4.83 -4.17 -9.54
N GLY A 103 4.20 -3.17 -8.90
CA GLY A 103 4.74 -1.80 -8.86
C GLY A 103 4.72 -1.13 -10.23
N ALA A 104 5.82 -0.47 -10.61
CA ALA A 104 5.88 0.24 -11.89
C ALA A 104 5.70 -0.68 -13.10
N ALA A 105 6.05 -1.97 -12.99
CA ALA A 105 5.84 -2.94 -14.07
C ALA A 105 4.36 -3.09 -14.48
N LEU A 106 3.42 -2.75 -13.60
CA LEU A 106 1.99 -2.81 -13.90
C LEU A 106 1.47 -1.61 -14.70
N MET A 107 2.28 -0.56 -14.91
CA MET A 107 1.83 0.63 -15.64
C MET A 107 1.50 0.35 -17.12
N ASP A 108 2.13 -0.66 -17.72
CA ASP A 108 1.81 -1.14 -19.09
C ASP A 108 0.78 -2.28 -19.10
N HIS A 109 0.20 -2.63 -17.94
CA HIS A 109 -0.74 -3.73 -17.78
C HIS A 109 -2.08 -3.25 -17.20
N SER A 110 -2.70 -2.28 -17.87
CA SER A 110 -3.94 -1.61 -17.42
C SER A 110 -5.09 -2.59 -17.12
N GLU A 111 -5.26 -3.64 -17.91
CA GLU A 111 -6.28 -4.67 -17.66
C GLU A 111 -6.04 -5.42 -16.34
N THR A 112 -4.78 -5.75 -16.03
CA THR A 112 -4.40 -6.39 -14.76
C THR A 112 -4.65 -5.45 -13.60
N VAL A 113 -4.28 -4.17 -13.74
CA VAL A 113 -4.57 -3.14 -12.73
C VAL A 113 -6.06 -3.01 -12.49
N GLN A 114 -6.88 -2.97 -13.56
CA GLN A 114 -8.34 -2.90 -13.45
C GLN A 114 -8.90 -4.08 -12.66
N LYS A 115 -8.51 -5.31 -13.01
CA LYS A 115 -8.95 -6.53 -12.28
C LYS A 115 -8.56 -6.49 -10.80
N CYS A 116 -7.34 -6.03 -10.51
CA CYS A 116 -6.88 -5.87 -9.12
C CYS A 116 -7.72 -4.84 -8.36
N LEU A 117 -7.95 -3.66 -8.92
CA LEU A 117 -8.70 -2.59 -8.26
C LEU A 117 -10.17 -2.98 -8.01
N ILE A 118 -10.82 -3.62 -8.98
CA ILE A 118 -12.18 -4.16 -8.81
C ILE A 118 -12.20 -5.16 -7.65
N ALA A 119 -11.29 -6.14 -7.65
CA ALA A 119 -11.25 -7.16 -6.61
C ALA A 119 -10.97 -6.58 -5.20
N MET A 120 -10.13 -5.54 -5.11
CA MET A 120 -9.89 -4.81 -3.87
C MET A 120 -11.14 -4.06 -3.38
N GLN A 121 -11.81 -3.33 -4.29
CA GLN A 121 -13.01 -2.53 -3.97
C GLN A 121 -14.20 -3.41 -3.56
N GLU A 122 -14.38 -4.57 -4.19
CA GLU A 122 -15.46 -5.50 -3.85
C GLU A 122 -15.28 -6.17 -2.47
N ASN A 123 -14.07 -6.15 -1.91
CA ASN A 123 -13.71 -6.87 -0.69
C ASN A 123 -13.24 -5.97 0.46
N SER A 124 -13.45 -4.66 0.34
CA SER A 124 -13.12 -3.70 1.38
C SER A 124 -14.13 -2.56 1.42
N THR A 125 -14.52 -2.14 2.62
CA THR A 125 -15.31 -0.92 2.82
C THR A 125 -14.41 0.31 2.95
N LYS A 126 -13.10 0.11 3.14
CA LYS A 126 -12.10 1.19 3.17
C LYS A 126 -11.91 1.77 1.77
N ASN A 127 -11.52 3.03 1.71
CA ASN A 127 -11.15 3.66 0.45
C ASN A 127 -9.97 2.91 -0.19
N ILE A 128 -10.05 2.69 -1.50
CA ILE A 128 -8.95 2.13 -2.30
C ILE A 128 -8.32 3.25 -3.13
N SER A 129 -7.00 3.39 -3.05
CA SER A 129 -6.24 4.35 -3.85
C SER A 129 -5.03 3.73 -4.52
N VAL A 130 -4.38 4.47 -5.41
CA VAL A 130 -3.16 4.04 -6.11
C VAL A 130 -2.05 5.07 -5.96
N LYS A 131 -0.80 4.60 -5.96
CA LYS A 131 0.39 5.46 -6.07
C LYS A 131 1.17 5.10 -7.33
N ILE A 132 1.17 5.99 -8.31
CA ILE A 132 1.78 5.80 -9.64
C ILE A 132 3.01 6.70 -9.87
N ARG A 133 3.73 6.45 -10.97
CA ARG A 133 4.66 7.42 -11.60
C ARG A 133 3.97 8.09 -12.80
N LEU A 134 4.65 9.05 -13.43
CA LEU A 134 4.19 9.64 -14.70
C LEU A 134 4.24 8.64 -15.86
N GLY A 135 5.27 7.79 -15.90
CA GLY A 135 5.46 6.77 -16.92
C GLY A 135 6.59 5.81 -16.54
N ILE A 136 6.82 4.80 -17.38
CA ILE A 136 7.89 3.81 -17.23
C ILE A 136 8.89 3.78 -18.39
N ASN A 137 8.71 4.65 -19.38
CA ASN A 137 9.63 4.82 -20.51
C ASN A 137 10.51 6.05 -20.27
N ASP A 138 11.77 5.98 -20.70
CA ASP A 138 12.72 7.09 -20.71
C ASP A 138 12.51 8.05 -21.90
N ASN A 139 11.34 8.03 -22.55
CA ASN A 139 11.00 8.88 -23.69
C ASN A 139 10.46 10.26 -23.23
N ASP A 140 11.17 10.90 -22.31
CA ASP A 140 11.02 12.34 -22.04
C ASP A 140 11.88 13.16 -23.03
#